data_AF-A5L3C2-F1
#
_entry.id   AF-A5L3C2-F1
#
_cell.length_a   1.000
_cell.length_b   1.000
_cell.length_c   1.000
_cell.angle_alpha   90.00
_cell.angle_beta   90.00
_cell.angle_gamma   90.00
#
_symmetry.space_group_name_H-M   'P 1'
#
loop_
_entity.id
_entity.type
_entity.pdbx_description
1 polymer ?
#
loop_
_entity_poly.entity_id
_entity_poly.type
_entity_poly.pdbx_seq_one_letter_code
_entity_poly.pdbx_strand_id
1 'polypeptide(L)' 'MEKLITFEELHPICQWQVIREQRQPLIVEADHLVETALDQGVDAVPFRQYRQALRDISKTYSNAKDVVWPQKPSLPQASV' A
#
# COMPACT_ATOMS: atom_id res chain seq x y z
N MET A 1 -18.70 -8.98 29.30
CA MET A 1 -18.16 -7.79 28.62
C MET A 1 -17.02 -8.25 27.73
N GLU A 2 -17.16 -8.15 26.42
CA GLU A 2 -16.02 -8.31 25.52
C GLU A 2 -15.10 -7.10 25.69
N LYS A 3 -13.79 -7.36 25.80
CA LYS A 3 -12.76 -6.33 25.83
C LYS A 3 -12.15 -6.27 24.44
N LEU A 4 -12.32 -5.14 23.75
CA LEU A 4 -11.66 -4.89 22.47
C LEU A 4 -10.17 -4.62 22.73
N ILE A 5 -9.30 -5.28 21.96
CA ILE A 5 -7.85 -5.07 21.98
C ILE A 5 -7.52 -4.04 20.89
N THR A 6 -6.78 -3.01 21.23
CA THR A 6 -6.33 -1.99 20.27
C THR A 6 -5.10 -2.45 19.50
N PHE A 7 -4.81 -1.82 18.36
CA PHE A 7 -3.66 -2.19 17.53
C PHE A 7 -2.32 -2.06 18.28
N GLU A 8 -2.18 -1.00 19.08
CA GLU A 8 -0.98 -0.70 19.87
C GLU A 8 -0.72 -1.73 20.98
N GLU A 9 -1.78 -2.39 21.45
CA GLU A 9 -1.70 -3.45 22.47
C GLU A 9 -1.39 -4.83 21.88
N LEU A 10 -1.42 -4.99 20.55
CA LEU A 10 -1.05 -6.25 19.91
C LEU A 10 0.45 -6.52 20.06
N HIS A 11 0.80 -7.80 20.15
CA HIS A 11 2.20 -8.23 20.04
C HIS A 11 2.80 -7.74 18.70
N PRO A 12 4.09 -7.31 18.64
CA PRO A 12 4.68 -6.75 17.42
C PRO A 12 4.54 -7.62 16.17
N ILE A 13 4.60 -8.95 16.32
CA ILE A 13 4.39 -9.89 15.20
C ILE A 13 2.97 -9.73 14.62
N CYS A 14 1.95 -9.61 15.47
CA CYS A 14 0.56 -9.42 15.06
C CYS A 14 0.35 -8.05 14.42
N GLN A 15 0.97 -6.99 14.96
CA GLN A 15 0.92 -5.66 14.33
C GLN A 15 1.45 -5.70 12.89
N TRP A 16 2.63 -6.32 12.70
CA TRP A 16 3.22 -6.47 11.37
C TRP A 16 2.42 -7.38 10.44
N GLN A 17 1.72 -8.38 10.98
CA GLN A 17 0.80 -9.20 10.21
C GLN A 17 -0.35 -8.34 9.66
N VAL A 18 -0.99 -7.53 10.49
CA VAL A 18 -2.07 -6.61 10.06
C VAL A 18 -1.57 -5.65 8.97
N ILE A 19 -0.37 -5.07 9.13
CA ILE A 19 0.23 -4.20 8.09
C ILE A 19 0.44 -4.97 6.77
N ARG A 20 0.91 -6.22 6.82
CA ARG A 20 1.10 -7.03 5.59
C ARG A 20 -0.22 -7.36 4.92
N GLU A 21 -1.25 -7.68 5.70
CA GLU A 21 -2.61 -7.96 5.22
C GLU A 21 -3.23 -6.74 4.54
N GLN A 22 -3.10 -5.55 5.13
CA GLN A 22 -3.57 -4.29 4.52
C GLN A 22 -2.77 -3.91 3.26
N ARG A 23 -1.46 -4.21 3.24
CA ARG A 23 -0.58 -3.88 2.12
C ARG A 23 -0.85 -4.74 0.88
N GLN A 24 -1.22 -6.00 1.08
CA GLN A 24 -1.40 -6.95 -0.01
C GLN A 24 -2.38 -6.48 -1.09
N PRO A 25 -3.63 -6.04 -0.78
CA PRO A 25 -4.55 -5.54 -1.79
C PRO A 25 -4.04 -4.26 -2.48
N LEU A 26 -3.30 -3.40 -1.77
CA LEU A 26 -2.74 -2.19 -2.37
C LEU A 26 -1.64 -2.48 -3.40
N ILE A 27 -0.83 -3.53 -3.18
CA ILE A 27 0.17 -3.97 -4.17
C ILE A 27 -0.52 -4.52 -5.42
N VAL A 28 -1.59 -5.30 -5.25
CA VAL A 28 -2.39 -5.85 -6.36
C VAL A 28 -3.04 -4.72 -7.16
N GLU A 29 -3.63 -3.75 -6.47
CA GLU A 29 -4.20 -2.57 -7.11
C GLU A 29 -3.14 -1.75 -7.86
N ALA A 30 -1.97 -1.55 -7.26
CA ALA A 30 -0.86 -0.86 -7.92
C ALA A 30 -0.38 -1.60 -9.18
N ASP A 31 -0.42 -2.93 -9.18
CA ASP A 31 -0.14 -3.76 -10.36
C ASP A 31 -1.14 -3.49 -11.48
N HIS A 32 -2.44 -3.52 -11.18
CA HIS A 32 -3.49 -3.19 -12.13
C HIS A 32 -3.36 -1.77 -12.71
N LEU A 33 -2.94 -0.79 -11.90
CA LEU A 33 -2.72 0.57 -12.38
C LEU A 33 -1.53 0.66 -13.35
N VAL A 34 -0.46 -0.12 -13.11
CA VAL A 34 0.67 -0.20 -14.05
C VAL A 34 0.19 -0.73 -15.39
N GLU A 35 -0.54 -1.86 -15.39
CA GLU A 35 -1.05 -2.44 -16.64
C GLU A 35 -2.04 -1.50 -17.34
N THR A 36 -2.96 -0.89 -16.60
CA THR A 36 -3.91 0.09 -17.16
C THR A 36 -3.21 1.29 -17.78
N ALA A 37 -2.16 1.81 -17.15
CA ALA A 37 -1.38 2.92 -17.70
C ALA A 37 -0.69 2.53 -19.01
N LEU A 38 -0.14 1.30 -19.08
CA LEU A 38 0.47 0.77 -20.30
C LEU A 38 -0.55 0.59 -21.42
N ASP A 39 -1.72 0.02 -21.12
CA ASP A 39 -2.81 -0.18 -22.09
C ASP A 39 -3.34 1.16 -22.64
N GLN A 40 -3.38 2.20 -21.81
CA GLN A 40 -3.78 3.55 -22.21
C GLN A 40 -2.66 4.34 -22.92
N GLY A 41 -1.43 3.80 -22.98
CA GLY A 41 -0.27 4.50 -23.54
C GLY A 41 0.19 5.72 -22.73
N VAL A 42 -0.12 5.76 -21.42
CA VAL A 42 0.30 6.83 -20.50
C VAL A 42 1.48 6.40 -19.63
N ASP A 43 2.08 7.34 -18.91
CA ASP A 43 3.26 7.06 -18.09
C ASP A 43 2.93 6.12 -16.91
N ALA A 44 3.56 4.94 -16.91
CA ALA A 44 3.41 3.93 -15.87
C ALA A 44 4.36 4.14 -14.66
N VAL A 45 5.34 5.05 -14.74
CA VAL A 45 6.37 5.26 -13.72
C VAL A 45 5.79 5.59 -12.33
N PRO A 46 4.79 6.48 -12.18
CA PRO A 46 4.23 6.81 -10.86
C PRO A 46 3.62 5.58 -10.16
N PHE A 47 2.96 4.70 -10.92
CA PHE A 47 2.34 3.48 -10.37
C PHE A 47 3.40 2.44 -9.97
N ARG A 48 4.49 2.33 -10.74
CA ARG A 48 5.63 1.46 -10.38
C ARG A 48 6.32 1.95 -9.09
N GLN A 49 6.51 3.26 -8.95
CA GLN A 49 7.06 3.87 -7.74
C GLN A 49 6.14 3.64 -6.53
N TYR A 50 4.84 3.84 -6.69
CA TYR A 50 3.84 3.55 -5.66
C TYR A 50 3.89 2.07 -5.21
N ARG A 51 3.90 1.13 -6.16
CA ARG A 51 4.03 -0.32 -5.88
C ARG A 51 5.32 -0.63 -5.12
N GLN A 52 6.43 0.01 -5.47
CA GLN A 52 7.71 -0.18 -4.79
C GLN A 52 7.69 0.39 -3.37
N ALA A 53 7.16 1.60 -3.18
CA ALA A 53 7.00 2.21 -1.87
C ALA A 53 6.16 1.34 -0.92
N LEU A 54 5.08 0.73 -1.42
CA LEU A 54 4.30 -0.26 -0.66
C LEU A 54 5.18 -1.44 -0.24
N ARG A 55 5.95 -2.02 -1.18
CA ARG A 55 6.82 -3.17 -0.88
C ARG A 55 7.86 -2.87 0.21
N ASP A 56 8.34 -1.64 0.27
CA ASP A 56 9.40 -1.23 1.19
C ASP A 56 8.91 -0.81 2.59
N ILE A 57 7.59 -0.78 2.84
CA ILE A 57 7.02 -0.50 4.17
C ILE A 57 7.65 -1.37 5.27
N SER A 58 7.74 -2.69 5.06
CA SER A 58 8.27 -3.60 6.09
C SER A 58 9.79 -3.52 6.28
N LYS A 59 10.49 -2.74 5.45
CA LYS A 59 11.93 -2.48 5.56
C LYS A 59 12.24 -1.09 6.13
N THR A 60 11.34 -0.13 5.89
CA THR A 60 11.56 1.28 6.20
C THR A 60 11.22 1.60 7.66
N TYR A 61 10.19 0.98 8.22
CA TYR A 61 9.73 1.28 9.58
C TYR A 61 10.23 0.26 10.58
N SER A 62 10.70 0.73 11.73
CA SER A 62 11.06 -0.13 12.88
C SER A 62 9.85 -0.52 13.72
N ASN A 63 8.78 0.29 13.70
CA ASN A 63 7.52 0.00 14.39
C ASN A 63 6.33 0.05 13.43
N ALA A 64 5.41 -0.89 13.57
CA ALA A 64 4.24 -1.00 12.70
C ALA A 64 3.24 0.16 12.86
N LYS A 65 3.15 0.75 14.07
CA LYS A 65 2.27 1.90 14.34
C LYS A 65 2.74 3.21 13.69
N ASP A 66 4.02 3.29 13.32
CA ASP A 66 4.60 4.48 12.70
C ASP A 66 4.48 4.44 11.16
N VAL A 67 3.88 3.38 10.61
CA VAL A 67 3.73 3.19 9.16
C VAL A 67 2.88 4.31 8.57
N VAL A 68 3.47 5.04 7.63
CA VAL A 68 2.77 5.98 6.74
C VAL A 68 2.65 5.33 5.36
N TRP A 69 1.42 5.22 4.87
CA TRP A 69 1.11 4.66 3.55
C TRP A 69 1.46 5.67 2.46
N PRO A 70 2.11 5.24 1.36
CA PRO A 70 2.38 6.13 0.23
C PRO A 70 1.06 6.60 -0.39
N GLN A 71 1.04 7.84 -0.90
CA GLN A 71 -0.14 8.37 -1.56
C GLN A 71 -0.33 7.67 -2.91
N LYS A 72 -1.56 7.18 -3.14
CA LYS A 72 -1.93 6.52 -4.40
C LYS A 72 -1.95 7.55 -5.55
N PRO A 73 -1.24 7.32 -6.66
CA PRO A 73 -1.33 8.17 -7.85
C PRO A 73 -2.66 7.98 -8.59
N SER A 74 -3.08 9.00 -9.33
CA SER A 74 -4.29 8.95 -10.18
C SER A 74 -3.91 8.74 -11.65
N LEU A 75 -4.74 7.99 -12.38
CA LEU A 75 -4.64 7.93 -13.84
C LEU A 75 -5.02 9.29 -14.43
N PRO A 76 -4.39 9.71 -15.54
CA PRO A 76 -4.84 10.86 -16.31
C PRO A 76 -6.31 10.67 -16.70
N GLN A 77 -7.13 11.70 -16.54
CA GLN A 77 -8.49 11.65 -17.08
C GLN A 77 -8.40 11.64 -18.61
N ALA A 78 -9.14 10.74 -19.25
CA ALA A 78 -9.34 10.83 -20.68
C ALA A 78 -10.00 12.18 -20.98
N SER A 79 -9.35 13.01 -21.80
CA SER A 79 -9.98 14.20 -22.34
C SER A 79 -11.19 13.75 -23.18
N VAL A 80 -12.39 14.11 -22.72
CA VAL A 80 -13.66 13.83 -23.40
C VAL A 80 -13.77 14.65 -24.68
#